data_AF-A0A562K812-F1
#
_entry.id   AF-A0A562K812-F1
#
_cell.length_a   1.000
_cell.length_b   1.000
_cell.length_c   1.000
_cell.angle_alpha   90.00
_cell.angle_beta   90.00
_cell.angle_gamma   90.00
#
_symmetry.space_group_name_H-M   'P 1'
#
loop_
_entity.id
_entity.type
_entity.pdbx_description
1 polymer ?
#
loop_
_entity_poly.entity_id
_entity_poly.type
_entity_poly.pdbx_seq_one_letter_code
_entity_poly.pdbx_strand_id
1 'polypeptide(L)'
;MPSNKVRVPAHSWRRTGLALVLGLMMTGNANAQDANHPVIAGYGAIHPAQDLANLPDPSLRYRVAFEITRAANDTGQVNPALDRVARFINLLGAAGVRPDPGDIVVVMHGPATPSILRDAAYETRFHQANPNSGLIAKLQQAGVAIHVCSFALANQRIERDEVAKGVTIDLAAMVTLANLQLKGWALIL
;
A
#
# COMPACT_ATOMS: atom_id res chain seq x y z
N MET A 1 64.61 -74.24 -8.67
CA MET A 1 63.45 -73.83 -7.83
C MET A 1 62.43 -73.13 -8.71
N PRO A 2 61.13 -73.35 -8.49
CA PRO A 2 60.27 -73.91 -9.53
C PRO A 2 59.27 -72.92 -10.13
N SER A 3 58.55 -73.43 -11.14
CA SER A 3 57.11 -73.20 -11.37
C SER A 3 56.70 -71.91 -12.12
N ASN A 4 55.74 -71.87 -13.05
CA ASN A 4 55.01 -72.84 -13.87
C ASN A 4 53.99 -72.01 -14.69
N LYS A 5 53.61 -72.52 -15.86
CA LYS A 5 52.34 -72.34 -16.59
C LYS A 5 51.84 -70.94 -17.00
N VAL A 6 51.84 -70.77 -18.32
CA VAL A 6 50.68 -70.52 -19.21
C VAL A 6 49.32 -70.28 -18.52
N ARG A 7 48.71 -69.11 -18.79
CA ARG A 7 47.31 -68.96 -19.25
C ARG A 7 46.95 -67.50 -19.55
N VAL A 8 46.44 -67.25 -20.76
CA VAL A 8 45.51 -66.14 -21.05
C VAL A 8 44.11 -66.64 -20.68
N PRO A 9 43.27 -65.84 -20.00
CA PRO A 9 42.02 -65.40 -20.64
C PRO A 9 41.54 -64.01 -20.11
N ALA A 10 41.01 -63.14 -20.96
CA ALA A 10 39.58 -62.94 -21.26
C ALA A 10 38.90 -61.79 -20.50
N HIS A 11 38.26 -60.95 -21.32
CA HIS A 11 36.96 -60.32 -21.13
C HIS A 11 36.62 -59.55 -19.85
N SER A 12 36.26 -58.30 -20.13
CA SER A 12 35.04 -57.62 -19.68
C SER A 12 35.13 -56.91 -18.34
N TRP A 13 34.90 -55.59 -18.36
CA TRP A 13 33.64 -55.02 -17.92
C TRP A 13 33.51 -53.58 -18.39
N ARG A 14 32.50 -53.36 -19.22
CA ARG A 14 31.90 -52.04 -19.43
C ARG A 14 31.45 -51.54 -18.06
N ARG A 15 32.02 -50.44 -17.58
CA ARG A 15 31.43 -49.65 -16.51
C ARG A 15 31.13 -48.28 -17.07
N THR A 16 29.92 -48.17 -17.60
CA THR A 16 29.21 -46.95 -17.94
C THR A 16 29.25 -46.05 -16.70
N GLY A 17 30.01 -44.95 -16.77
CA GLY A 17 29.98 -43.91 -15.74
C GLY A 17 28.68 -43.14 -15.84
N LEU A 18 27.73 -43.43 -14.97
CA LEU A 18 26.51 -42.63 -14.80
C LEU A 18 26.91 -41.36 -14.03
N ALA A 19 27.16 -40.27 -14.74
CA ALA A 19 27.36 -38.96 -14.13
C ALA A 19 26.01 -38.42 -13.66
N LEU A 20 25.76 -38.47 -12.34
CA LEU A 20 24.60 -37.88 -11.70
C LEU A 20 24.78 -36.35 -11.66
N VAL A 21 24.15 -35.64 -12.59
CA VAL A 21 24.08 -34.16 -12.55
C VAL A 21 23.02 -33.77 -11.52
N LEU A 22 23.49 -33.29 -10.36
CA LEU A 22 22.65 -32.76 -9.30
C LEU A 22 22.16 -31.36 -9.72
N GLY A 23 20.93 -31.27 -10.24
CA GLY A 23 20.29 -30.01 -10.61
C GLY A 23 19.97 -29.17 -9.37
N LEU A 24 20.60 -28.01 -9.24
CA LEU A 24 20.31 -27.01 -8.20
C LEU A 24 18.94 -26.37 -8.49
N MET A 25 17.90 -26.82 -7.80
CA MET A 25 16.58 -26.20 -7.87
C MET A 25 16.61 -24.86 -7.11
N MET A 26 16.60 -23.75 -7.86
CA MET A 26 16.31 -22.44 -7.29
C MET A 26 14.82 -22.39 -6.92
N THR A 27 14.51 -22.63 -5.65
CA THR A 27 13.19 -22.35 -5.10
C THR A 27 13.02 -20.84 -5.01
N GLY A 28 12.53 -20.22 -6.08
CA GLY A 28 12.04 -18.86 -6.04
C GLY A 28 10.90 -18.76 -5.04
N ASN A 29 11.07 -17.97 -3.98
CA ASN A 29 9.98 -17.60 -3.09
C ASN A 29 8.99 -16.74 -3.89
N ALA A 30 7.95 -17.36 -4.44
CA ALA A 30 6.76 -16.64 -4.85
C ALA A 30 6.10 -16.13 -3.56
N ASN A 31 6.35 -14.88 -3.19
CA ASN A 31 5.52 -14.20 -2.20
C ASN A 31 4.09 -14.24 -2.73
N ALA A 32 3.24 -15.05 -2.11
CA ALA A 32 1.80 -14.99 -2.36
C ALA A 32 1.35 -13.55 -2.05
N GLN A 33 0.99 -12.80 -3.09
CA GLN A 33 0.46 -11.45 -2.90
C GLN A 33 -0.83 -11.56 -2.07
N ASP A 34 -0.91 -10.76 -1.02
CA ASP A 34 -2.12 -10.67 -0.20
C ASP A 34 -3.29 -10.19 -1.07
N ALA A 35 -4.16 -11.12 -1.43
CA ALA A 35 -5.28 -10.86 -2.33
C ALA A 35 -6.27 -9.82 -1.77
N ASN A 36 -6.28 -9.60 -0.45
CA ASN A 36 -7.12 -8.59 0.19
C ASN A 36 -6.51 -7.18 0.10
N HIS A 37 -5.22 -7.07 -0.27
CA HIS A 37 -4.46 -5.82 -0.31
C HIS A 37 -3.58 -5.70 -1.57
N PRO A 38 -4.17 -5.76 -2.78
CA PRO A 38 -3.41 -5.86 -4.04
C PRO A 38 -2.54 -4.63 -4.36
N VAL A 39 -2.84 -3.45 -3.78
CA VAL A 39 -2.08 -2.21 -4.03
C VAL A 39 -1.51 -1.63 -2.74
N ILE A 40 -2.35 -1.41 -1.73
CA ILE A 40 -1.95 -0.86 -0.44
C ILE A 40 -1.80 -2.01 0.57
N ALA A 41 -0.62 -2.63 0.59
CA ALA A 41 -0.35 -3.80 1.43
C ALA A 41 -0.73 -3.56 2.91
N GLY A 42 -1.53 -4.45 3.51
CA GLY A 42 -1.89 -4.43 4.93
C GLY A 42 -2.92 -3.36 5.36
N TYR A 43 -3.49 -2.59 4.43
CA TYR A 43 -4.54 -1.61 4.73
C TYR A 43 -5.64 -1.62 3.68
N GLY A 44 -6.87 -1.30 4.07
CA GLY A 44 -7.98 -1.19 3.13
C GLY A 44 -8.40 -2.53 2.56
N ALA A 45 -8.53 -3.55 3.41
CA ALA A 45 -8.89 -4.90 2.99
C ALA A 45 -10.12 -4.89 2.07
N ILE A 46 -10.01 -5.58 0.93
CA ILE A 46 -11.12 -5.93 0.06
C ILE A 46 -11.49 -7.40 0.28
N HIS A 47 -12.73 -7.75 -0.08
CA HIS A 47 -13.21 -9.13 -0.01
C HIS A 47 -13.62 -9.60 -1.39
N PRO A 48 -13.37 -10.88 -1.73
CA PRO A 48 -13.95 -11.48 -2.92
C PRO A 48 -15.48 -11.35 -2.87
N ALA A 49 -16.05 -10.85 -3.96
CA ALA A 49 -17.48 -10.75 -4.13
C ALA A 49 -17.83 -11.03 -5.59
N GLN A 50 -18.96 -11.68 -5.81
CA GLN A 50 -19.47 -12.08 -7.13
C GLN A 50 -20.80 -11.37 -7.39
N ASP A 51 -21.23 -11.35 -8.65
CA ASP A 51 -22.53 -10.79 -9.06
C ASP A 51 -22.76 -9.34 -8.61
N LEU A 52 -21.73 -8.51 -8.77
CA LEU A 52 -21.75 -7.09 -8.38
C LEU A 52 -22.13 -6.17 -9.53
N ALA A 53 -22.87 -5.10 -9.21
CA ALA A 53 -23.09 -3.95 -10.09
C ALA A 53 -22.04 -2.85 -9.84
N ASN A 54 -21.88 -1.92 -10.80
CA ASN A 54 -21.00 -0.75 -10.69
C ASN A 54 -19.52 -1.09 -10.40
N LEU A 55 -18.99 -2.09 -11.11
CA LEU A 55 -17.57 -2.40 -11.06
C LEU A 55 -16.73 -1.20 -11.53
N PRO A 56 -15.47 -1.06 -11.07
CA PRO A 56 -14.58 -0.07 -11.64
C PRO A 56 -14.50 -0.21 -13.16
N ASP A 57 -14.68 0.91 -13.87
CA ASP A 57 -14.68 0.96 -15.33
C ASP A 57 -13.30 1.45 -15.82
N PRO A 58 -12.50 0.60 -16.49
CA PRO A 58 -11.18 0.97 -16.98
C PRO A 58 -11.17 2.10 -18.03
N SER A 59 -12.32 2.46 -18.60
CA SER A 59 -12.45 3.59 -19.52
C SER A 59 -12.56 4.94 -18.82
N LEU A 60 -12.83 4.96 -17.52
CA LEU A 60 -12.98 6.19 -16.73
C LEU A 60 -11.65 6.67 -16.14
N ARG A 61 -11.45 7.99 -16.14
CA ARG A 61 -10.40 8.64 -15.36
C ARG A 61 -10.92 8.97 -13.95
N TYR A 62 -10.45 8.23 -12.96
CA TYR A 62 -10.88 8.36 -11.57
C TYR A 62 -10.25 9.56 -10.85
N ARG A 63 -10.84 10.74 -11.03
CA ARG A 63 -10.51 11.95 -10.26
C ARG A 63 -11.43 12.05 -9.05
N VAL A 64 -10.91 11.72 -7.87
CA VAL A 64 -11.71 11.55 -6.64
C VAL A 64 -11.08 12.30 -5.48
N ALA A 65 -11.87 13.14 -4.83
CA ALA A 65 -11.53 13.83 -3.59
C ALA A 65 -12.22 13.13 -2.41
N PHE A 66 -11.44 12.75 -1.40
CA PHE A 66 -11.92 12.24 -0.13
C PHE A 66 -11.86 13.33 0.93
N GLU A 67 -13.00 13.73 1.46
CA GLU A 67 -13.05 14.59 2.64
C GLU A 67 -12.93 13.74 3.90
N ILE A 68 -11.95 14.05 4.76
CA ILE A 68 -11.73 13.32 6.00
C ILE A 68 -11.84 14.28 7.19
N THR A 69 -12.92 14.12 7.98
CA THR A 69 -13.23 15.02 9.11
C THR A 69 -13.19 14.35 10.47
N ARG A 70 -13.43 13.04 10.54
CA ARG A 70 -13.56 12.31 11.81
C ARG A 70 -12.25 11.66 12.23
N ALA A 71 -11.96 11.73 13.54
CA ALA A 71 -10.89 10.97 14.16
C ALA A 71 -11.24 9.46 14.19
N ALA A 72 -10.23 8.63 14.43
CA ALA A 72 -10.48 7.27 14.92
C ALA A 72 -11.15 7.33 16.31
N ASN A 73 -11.92 6.30 16.66
CA ASN A 73 -12.51 6.18 18.00
C ASN A 73 -11.44 5.96 19.08
N ASP A 74 -10.29 5.44 18.69
CA ASP A 74 -9.14 5.14 19.54
C ASP A 74 -7.87 5.69 18.86
N THR A 75 -7.02 6.39 19.61
CA THR A 75 -5.75 6.94 19.12
C THR A 75 -4.77 5.83 18.73
N GLY A 76 -4.90 4.63 19.29
CA GLY A 76 -4.17 3.42 18.92
C GLY A 76 -4.51 2.85 17.53
N GLN A 77 -5.58 3.34 16.90
CA GLN A 77 -6.10 2.78 15.66
C GLN A 77 -5.90 3.70 14.47
N VAL A 78 -5.71 3.08 13.30
CA VAL A 78 -5.71 3.78 12.02
C VAL A 78 -7.03 4.53 11.85
N ASN A 79 -6.98 5.74 11.31
CA ASN A 79 -8.16 6.49 10.94
C ASN A 79 -9.00 5.69 9.92
N PRO A 80 -10.25 5.29 10.25
CA PRO A 80 -11.05 4.47 9.35
C PRO A 80 -11.31 5.12 7.99
N ALA A 81 -11.31 6.45 7.91
CA ALA A 81 -11.45 7.14 6.63
C ALA A 81 -10.19 7.00 5.75
N LEU A 82 -8.98 7.04 6.32
CA LEU A 82 -7.76 6.74 5.57
C LEU A 82 -7.75 5.28 5.09
N ASP A 83 -8.18 4.34 5.93
CA ASP A 83 -8.32 2.93 5.55
C ASP A 83 -9.33 2.74 4.40
N ARG A 84 -10.43 3.51 4.40
CA ARG A 84 -11.38 3.55 3.27
C ARG A 84 -10.73 4.04 1.98
N VAL A 85 -9.81 5.01 2.03
CA VAL A 85 -9.06 5.44 0.83
C VAL A 85 -8.20 4.29 0.31
N ALA A 86 -7.47 3.59 1.19
CA ALA A 86 -6.71 2.40 0.79
C ALA A 86 -7.61 1.34 0.16
N ARG A 87 -8.80 1.11 0.73
CA ARG A 87 -9.78 0.16 0.19
C ARG A 87 -10.23 0.57 -1.22
N PHE A 88 -10.49 1.86 -1.43
CA PHE A 88 -10.85 2.36 -2.76
C PHE A 88 -9.74 2.08 -3.79
N ILE A 89 -8.48 2.37 -3.44
CA ILE A 89 -7.33 2.08 -4.31
C ILE A 89 -7.19 0.57 -4.57
N ASN A 90 -7.39 -0.27 -3.55
CA ASN A 90 -7.35 -1.72 -3.70
C ASN A 90 -8.47 -2.25 -4.62
N LEU A 91 -9.69 -1.70 -4.52
CA LEU A 91 -10.81 -2.04 -5.40
C LEU A 91 -10.51 -1.69 -6.86
N LEU A 92 -9.95 -0.49 -7.11
CA LEU A 92 -9.52 -0.10 -8.45
C LEU A 92 -8.42 -1.02 -8.98
N GLY A 93 -7.40 -1.28 -8.17
CA GLY A 93 -6.27 -2.13 -8.56
C GLY A 93 -6.67 -3.58 -8.84
N ALA A 94 -7.60 -4.14 -8.06
CA ALA A 94 -8.16 -5.47 -8.30
C ALA A 94 -8.91 -5.56 -9.65
N ALA A 95 -9.47 -4.45 -10.13
CA ALA A 95 -10.11 -4.32 -11.44
C ALA A 95 -9.15 -3.88 -12.56
N GLY A 96 -7.84 -3.79 -12.29
CA GLY A 96 -6.84 -3.36 -13.28
C GLY A 96 -6.81 -1.85 -13.54
N VAL A 97 -7.53 -1.06 -12.74
CA VAL A 97 -7.57 0.41 -12.84
C VAL A 97 -6.47 1.02 -11.97
N ARG A 98 -5.63 1.87 -12.56
CA ARG A 98 -4.59 2.62 -11.86
C ARG A 98 -4.77 4.12 -12.11
N PRO A 99 -5.23 4.89 -11.11
CA PRO A 99 -5.31 6.35 -11.24
C PRO A 99 -3.94 6.98 -11.48
N ASP A 100 -3.92 8.10 -12.20
CA ASP A 100 -2.70 8.91 -12.32
C ASP A 100 -2.33 9.53 -10.95
N PRO A 101 -1.03 9.76 -10.67
CA PRO A 101 -0.62 10.46 -9.46
C PRO A 101 -1.33 11.81 -9.31
N GLY A 102 -1.96 12.04 -8.15
CA GLY A 102 -2.73 13.25 -7.84
C GLY A 102 -4.19 13.23 -8.30
N ASP A 103 -4.65 12.21 -9.03
CA ASP A 103 -6.08 12.07 -9.36
C ASP A 103 -6.91 11.68 -8.12
N ILE A 104 -6.30 10.98 -7.16
CA ILE A 104 -6.89 10.70 -5.86
C ILE A 104 -6.32 11.67 -4.83
N VAL A 105 -7.21 12.47 -4.23
CA VAL A 105 -6.84 13.53 -3.29
C VAL A 105 -7.55 13.32 -1.96
N VAL A 106 -6.80 13.29 -0.86
CA VAL A 106 -7.34 13.35 0.49
C VAL A 106 -7.29 14.80 0.96
N VAL A 107 -8.41 15.33 1.45
CA VAL A 107 -8.49 16.65 2.07
C VAL A 107 -8.93 16.49 3.52
N MET A 108 -7.99 16.64 4.44
CA MET A 108 -8.21 16.42 5.86
C MET A 108 -8.43 17.72 6.63
N HIS A 109 -9.42 17.72 7.52
CA HIS A 109 -9.65 18.80 8.48
C HIS A 109 -10.44 18.32 9.70
N GLY A 110 -10.77 19.24 10.61
CA GLY A 110 -11.57 18.93 11.80
C GLY A 110 -10.88 17.95 12.76
N PRO A 111 -11.64 17.13 13.49
CA PRO A 111 -11.10 16.12 14.41
C PRO A 111 -10.11 15.10 13.81
N ALA A 112 -10.14 14.87 12.49
CA ALA A 112 -9.20 13.95 11.85
C ALA A 112 -7.76 14.45 11.80
N THR A 113 -7.55 15.77 11.90
CA THR A 113 -6.26 16.43 11.64
C THR A 113 -5.06 15.80 12.36
N PRO A 114 -5.12 15.33 13.63
CA PRO A 114 -3.98 14.68 14.27
C PRO A 114 -3.47 13.41 13.56
N SER A 115 -4.27 12.80 12.66
CA SER A 115 -3.82 11.65 11.87
C SER A 115 -2.66 11.95 10.92
N ILE A 116 -2.44 13.21 10.51
CA ILE A 116 -1.32 13.60 9.64
C ILE A 116 -0.03 13.95 10.39
N LEU A 117 0.04 13.79 11.71
CA LEU A 117 1.25 14.14 12.46
C LEU A 117 2.41 13.22 12.07
N ARG A 118 3.63 13.75 12.07
CA ARG A 118 4.83 12.89 12.09
C ARG A 118 4.87 12.08 13.38
N ASP A 119 5.56 10.94 13.35
CA ASP A 119 5.62 10.00 14.49
C ASP A 119 5.99 10.68 15.81
N ALA A 120 7.04 11.52 15.81
CA ALA A 120 7.48 12.22 17.02
C ALA A 120 6.42 13.16 17.61
N ALA A 121 5.64 13.85 16.76
CA ALA A 121 4.58 14.76 17.21
C ALA A 121 3.36 13.98 17.72
N TYR A 122 3.01 12.87 17.06
CA TYR A 122 1.94 11.98 17.51
C TYR A 122 2.26 11.34 18.86
N GLU A 123 3.49 10.82 19.02
CA GLU A 123 3.98 10.24 20.28
C GLU A 123 3.96 11.27 21.41
N THR A 124 4.40 12.50 21.14
CA THR A 124 4.35 13.59 22.14
C THR A 124 2.91 13.89 22.56
N ARG A 125 1.97 13.85 21.61
CA ARG A 125 0.57 14.23 21.83
C ARG A 125 -0.27 13.14 22.49
N PHE A 126 -0.02 11.87 22.15
CA PHE A 126 -0.86 10.75 22.55
C PHE A 126 -0.15 9.68 23.37
N HIS A 127 1.17 9.80 23.58
CA HIS A 127 2.00 8.84 24.32
C HIS A 127 1.98 7.42 23.71
N GLN A 128 1.93 7.36 22.39
CA GLN A 128 1.96 6.14 21.60
C GLN A 128 2.35 6.43 20.15
N ALA A 129 2.84 5.39 19.47
CA ALA A 129 3.20 5.47 18.06
C ALA A 129 2.01 5.92 17.20
N ASN A 130 2.29 6.64 16.10
CA ASN A 130 1.25 7.01 15.15
C ASN A 130 0.81 5.79 14.33
N PRO A 131 -0.44 5.29 14.48
CA PRO A 131 -0.89 4.16 13.68
C PRO A 131 -1.07 4.51 12.19
N ASN A 132 -1.12 5.81 11.85
CA ASN A 132 -1.44 6.29 10.50
C ASN A 132 -0.21 6.43 9.60
N SER A 133 1.00 6.59 10.15
CA SER A 133 2.20 6.94 9.37
C SER A 133 2.52 5.92 8.28
N GLY A 134 2.39 4.63 8.60
CA GLY A 134 2.60 3.56 7.63
C GLY A 134 1.60 3.57 6.48
N LEU A 135 0.33 3.89 6.77
CA LEU A 135 -0.71 4.00 5.76
C LEU A 135 -0.52 5.26 4.89
N ILE A 136 -0.24 6.42 5.49
CA ILE A 136 0.02 7.67 4.79
C ILE A 136 1.16 7.49 3.78
N ALA A 137 2.27 6.88 4.21
CA ALA A 137 3.41 6.63 3.34
C ALA A 137 3.03 5.74 2.14
N LYS A 138 2.26 4.66 2.35
CA LYS A 138 1.83 3.77 1.27
C LYS A 138 0.84 4.44 0.32
N LEU A 139 -0.07 5.27 0.82
CA LEU A 139 -0.99 6.06 -0.01
C LEU A 139 -0.21 7.03 -0.90
N GLN A 140 0.77 7.76 -0.33
CA GLN A 140 1.63 8.67 -1.10
C GLN A 140 2.47 7.92 -2.15
N GLN A 141 3.02 6.75 -1.81
CA GLN A 141 3.73 5.88 -2.75
C GLN A 141 2.83 5.40 -3.91
N ALA A 142 1.54 5.19 -3.65
CA ALA A 142 0.54 4.87 -4.65
C ALA A 142 0.04 6.10 -5.44
N GLY A 143 0.61 7.28 -5.23
CA GLY A 143 0.27 8.50 -5.96
C GLY A 143 -0.91 9.30 -5.39
N VAL A 144 -1.41 8.97 -4.20
CA VAL A 144 -2.45 9.75 -3.53
C VAL A 144 -1.85 11.07 -3.02
N ALA A 145 -2.47 12.19 -3.41
CA ALA A 145 -2.14 13.50 -2.86
C ALA A 145 -2.85 13.70 -1.52
N ILE A 146 -2.11 14.01 -0.45
CA ILE A 146 -2.70 14.22 0.88
C ILE A 146 -2.56 15.69 1.25
N HIS A 147 -3.69 16.31 1.55
CA HIS A 147 -3.82 17.72 1.89
C HIS A 147 -4.41 17.88 3.30
N VAL A 148 -3.99 18.93 4.01
CA VAL A 148 -4.51 19.30 5.32
C VAL A 148 -4.84 20.79 5.38
N CYS A 149 -5.96 21.13 6.01
CA CYS A 149 -6.43 22.50 6.18
C CYS A 149 -5.59 23.28 7.21
N SER A 150 -5.06 24.44 6.83
CA SER A 150 -4.26 25.29 7.75
C SER A 150 -5.04 25.78 8.97
N PHE A 151 -6.33 26.12 8.82
CA PHE A 151 -7.19 26.48 9.95
C PHE A 151 -7.41 25.30 10.90
N ALA A 152 -7.45 24.07 10.37
CA ALA A 152 -7.60 22.88 11.21
C ALA A 152 -6.32 22.60 12.02
N LEU A 153 -5.13 22.79 11.41
CA LEU A 153 -3.86 22.75 12.13
C LEU A 153 -3.84 23.77 13.27
N ALA A 154 -4.20 25.02 12.99
CA ALA A 154 -4.26 26.08 13.99
C ALA A 154 -5.23 25.74 15.13
N ASN A 155 -6.45 25.29 14.81
CA ASN A 155 -7.46 24.89 15.80
C ASN A 155 -6.99 23.71 16.67
N GLN A 156 -6.16 22.83 16.12
CA GLN A 156 -5.62 21.67 16.81
C GLN A 156 -4.26 21.95 17.47
N ARG A 157 -3.74 23.19 17.38
CA ARG A 157 -2.41 23.61 17.86
C ARG A 157 -1.30 22.69 17.32
N ILE A 158 -1.34 22.46 16.01
CA ILE A 158 -0.34 21.67 15.29
C ILE A 158 0.54 22.63 14.48
N GLU A 159 1.83 22.58 14.74
CA GLU A 159 2.82 23.38 14.01
C GLU A 159 3.11 22.77 12.64
N ARG A 160 3.56 23.60 11.71
CA ARG A 160 3.80 23.18 10.31
C ARG A 160 4.85 22.08 10.20
N ASP A 161 5.87 22.11 11.05
CA ASP A 161 6.93 21.12 11.06
C ASP A 161 6.48 19.80 11.69
N GLU A 162 5.35 19.76 12.41
CA GLU A 162 4.73 18.55 12.97
C GLU A 162 3.92 17.74 11.96
N VAL A 163 3.66 18.30 10.78
CA VAL A 163 2.94 17.63 9.70
C VAL A 163 3.85 16.59 9.02
N ALA A 164 3.30 15.42 8.72
CA ALA A 164 4.01 14.34 8.03
C ALA A 164 4.56 14.79 6.67
N LYS A 165 5.73 14.27 6.30
CA LYS A 165 6.41 14.61 5.04
C LYS A 165 5.51 14.33 3.83
N GLY A 166 5.52 15.24 2.86
CA GLY A 166 4.75 15.10 1.62
C GLY A 166 3.25 15.38 1.75
N VAL A 167 2.75 15.73 2.95
CA VAL A 167 1.41 16.29 3.11
C VAL A 167 1.44 17.78 2.75
N THR A 168 0.50 18.21 1.91
CA THR A 168 0.37 19.61 1.49
C THR A 168 -0.52 20.36 2.48
N ILE A 169 -0.06 21.52 2.96
CA ILE A 169 -0.86 22.40 3.82
C ILE A 169 -1.59 23.39 2.93
N ASP A 170 -2.91 23.24 2.84
CA ASP A 170 -3.78 24.11 2.06
C ASP A 170 -4.30 25.28 2.92
N LEU A 171 -4.73 26.36 2.26
CA LEU A 171 -5.37 27.49 2.94
C LEU A 171 -6.58 27.00 3.77
N ALA A 172 -7.57 26.37 3.14
CA ALA A 172 -8.75 25.84 3.82
C ALA A 172 -9.31 24.64 3.06
N ALA A 173 -9.71 23.59 3.78
CA ALA A 173 -10.31 22.39 3.18
C ALA A 173 -11.51 22.73 2.28
N MET A 174 -12.39 23.64 2.72
CA MET A 174 -13.56 24.05 1.93
C MET A 174 -13.19 24.65 0.57
N VAL A 175 -12.09 25.43 0.50
CA VAL A 175 -11.61 26.05 -0.74
C VAL A 175 -11.01 24.97 -1.65
N THR A 176 -10.20 24.06 -1.09
CA THR A 176 -9.63 22.94 -1.84
C THR A 176 -10.73 22.04 -2.41
N LEU A 177 -11.71 21.64 -1.59
CA LEU A 177 -12.82 20.79 -1.99
C LEU A 177 -13.69 21.46 -3.06
N ALA A 178 -13.97 22.75 -2.94
CA ALA A 178 -14.69 23.50 -3.97
C ALA A 178 -13.89 23.53 -5.28
N ASN A 179 -12.60 23.83 -5.21
CA ASN A 179 -11.73 23.87 -6.39
C ASN A 179 -11.65 22.51 -7.10
N LEU A 180 -11.52 21.42 -6.36
CA LEU A 180 -11.47 20.06 -6.92
C LEU A 180 -12.79 19.71 -7.60
N GLN A 181 -13.92 19.89 -6.91
CA GLN A 181 -15.24 19.58 -7.47
C GLN A 181 -15.55 20.40 -8.73
N LEU A 182 -15.28 21.72 -8.71
CA LEU A 182 -15.47 22.59 -9.87
C LEU A 182 -14.56 22.23 -11.06
N LYS A 183 -13.42 21.58 -10.79
CA LYS A 183 -12.53 21.04 -11.84
C LYS A 183 -12.88 19.61 -12.25
N GLY A 184 -13.98 19.05 -11.74
CA GLY A 184 -14.52 17.74 -12.12
C GLY A 184 -14.01 16.55 -11.31
N TRP A 185 -13.55 16.76 -10.07
CA TRP A 185 -13.36 15.65 -9.13
C TRP A 185 -14.69 15.24 -8.51
N ALA A 186 -14.93 13.93 -8.43
CA ALA A 186 -16.01 13.39 -7.60
C ALA A 186 -15.64 13.54 -6.12
N LEU A 187 -16.62 13.84 -5.26
CA LEU A 187 -16.42 13.95 -3.81
C LEU A 187 -16.94 12.70 -3.09
N ILE A 188 -16.15 12.16 -2.17
CA ILE A 188 -16.50 11.08 -1.25
C ILE A 188 -16.24 11.51 0.20
N LEU A 189 -17.16 11.19 1.12
CA LEU A 189 -17.16 11.59 2.54
C LEU A 189 -16.90 10.40 3.51
#